data_AF-A0A6C2U5G1-F1
#
_entry.id   AF-A0A6C2U5G1-F1
#
_cell.length_a   1.000
_cell.length_b   1.000
_cell.length_c   1.000
_cell.angle_alpha   90.00
_cell.angle_beta   90.00
_cell.angle_gamma   90.00
#
_symmetry.space_group_name_H-M   'P 1'
#
loop_
_entity.id
_entity.type
_entity.pdbx_description
1 polymer ?
#
loop_
_entity_poly.entity_id
_entity_poly.type
_entity_poly.pdbx_seq_one_letter_code
_entity_poly.pdbx_strand_id
1 'polypeptide(L)'
;MVRAEELRTSYAGLPPLFPRRQDRWHIPRECEGGTVYILGGGPSFDPAQHAEALRGKMVIGCNEAFKLGAELVDWCHFTDLQWWIEHQSELEAYTGTVTTCQKLVTDERIKLLGGMGSGVEFEDSSRIGINRNSGLGAMNIAVHLGAVRIVLLGFDMCGQSDAHHWYEREERGSKDGTYRMHRKYALSVWEDLEAHGGIEVVNASPNSTLPFWPKTTIEEVLG
;
A
#
# COMPACT_ATOMS: atom_id res chain seq x y z
N MET A 1 43.41 -14.94 -4.31
CA MET A 1 42.07 -14.60 -3.79
C MET A 1 41.89 -13.10 -3.94
N VAL A 2 41.15 -12.66 -4.95
CA VAL A 2 40.77 -11.23 -5.10
C VAL A 2 39.93 -10.88 -3.87
N ARG A 3 40.32 -9.84 -3.12
CA ARG A 3 39.61 -9.49 -1.87
C ARG A 3 38.21 -9.00 -2.24
N ALA A 4 37.19 -9.46 -1.52
CA ALA A 4 35.79 -9.13 -1.82
C ALA A 4 35.51 -7.61 -1.93
N GLU A 5 36.34 -6.77 -1.31
CA GLU A 5 36.32 -5.31 -1.47
C GLU A 5 36.69 -4.84 -2.89
N GLU A 6 37.72 -5.41 -3.51
CA GLU A 6 38.15 -5.04 -4.88
C GLU A 6 37.05 -5.35 -5.91
N LEU A 7 36.35 -6.49 -5.73
CA LEU A 7 35.19 -6.84 -6.54
C LEU A 7 34.02 -5.87 -6.27
N ARG A 8 33.73 -5.53 -5.01
CA ARG A 8 32.65 -4.57 -4.70
C ARG A 8 32.89 -3.22 -5.37
N THR A 9 34.12 -2.72 -5.36
CA THR A 9 34.48 -1.46 -6.03
C THR A 9 34.38 -1.57 -7.55
N SER A 10 34.76 -2.70 -8.16
CA SER A 10 34.65 -2.88 -9.63
C SER A 10 33.20 -2.96 -10.11
N TYR A 11 32.28 -3.47 -9.29
CA TYR A 11 30.85 -3.57 -9.63
C TYR A 11 30.03 -2.32 -9.27
N ALA A 12 30.52 -1.46 -8.38
CA ALA A 12 29.80 -0.26 -7.92
C ALA A 12 29.59 0.81 -9.01
N GLY A 13 30.41 0.80 -10.08
CA GLY A 13 30.33 1.74 -11.19
C GLY A 13 29.66 1.21 -12.46
N LEU A 14 29.22 -0.06 -12.48
CA LEU A 14 28.54 -0.59 -13.66
C LEU A 14 27.11 -0.03 -13.75
N PRO A 15 26.66 0.39 -14.94
CA PRO A 15 25.28 0.78 -15.12
C PRO A 15 24.36 -0.41 -14.77
N PRO A 16 23.15 -0.15 -14.23
CA PRO A 16 22.24 -1.22 -13.91
C PRO A 16 21.90 -2.03 -15.17
N LEU A 17 21.77 -3.35 -15.01
CA LEU A 17 21.42 -4.27 -16.10
C LEU A 17 20.09 -3.94 -16.79
N PHE A 18 19.22 -3.20 -16.10
CA PHE A 18 17.93 -2.73 -16.60
C PHE A 18 17.77 -1.23 -16.31
N PRO A 19 17.06 -0.49 -17.16
CA PRO A 19 16.69 0.89 -16.88
C PRO A 19 16.02 1.02 -15.52
N ARG A 20 16.38 2.07 -14.78
CA ARG A 20 15.78 2.39 -13.48
C ARG A 20 15.44 3.86 -13.45
N ARG A 21 14.21 4.18 -13.06
CA ARG A 21 13.82 5.57 -12.79
C ARG A 21 14.49 6.09 -11.51
N GLN A 22 14.85 7.37 -11.54
CA GLN A 22 15.54 8.06 -10.44
C GLN A 22 14.77 9.30 -9.96
N ASP A 23 13.88 9.82 -10.80
CA ASP A 23 13.00 10.93 -10.47
C ASP A 23 11.94 10.46 -9.46
N ARG A 24 11.90 11.13 -8.31
CA ARG A 24 10.91 10.85 -7.26
C ARG A 24 9.86 11.94 -7.28
N TRP A 25 8.61 11.51 -7.25
CA TRP A 25 7.47 12.39 -7.17
C TRP A 25 7.12 12.67 -5.71
N HIS A 26 6.69 13.89 -5.41
CA HIS A 26 6.29 14.31 -4.07
C HIS A 26 4.78 14.17 -3.89
N ILE A 27 4.38 13.47 -2.83
CA ILE A 27 2.96 13.34 -2.46
C ILE A 27 2.44 14.72 -2.01
N PRO A 28 1.32 15.20 -2.58
CA PRO A 28 0.71 16.47 -2.21
C PRO A 28 -0.08 16.35 -0.90
N ARG A 29 -0.31 17.46 -0.20
CA ARG A 29 -1.13 17.50 1.02
C ARG A 29 -2.59 17.84 0.70
N GLU A 30 -3.28 16.91 0.05
CA GLU A 30 -4.66 17.13 -0.45
C GLU A 30 -5.76 16.72 0.54
N CYS A 31 -5.41 16.00 1.61
CA CYS A 31 -6.33 15.51 2.64
C CYS A 31 -5.98 16.04 4.04
N GLU A 32 -5.46 17.27 4.12
CA GLU A 32 -5.06 17.91 5.38
C GLU A 32 -6.21 17.92 6.39
N GLY A 33 -6.01 17.30 7.56
CA GLY A 33 -7.05 17.21 8.60
C GLY A 33 -8.21 16.28 8.24
N GLY A 34 -8.12 15.54 7.13
CA GLY A 34 -9.16 14.68 6.61
C GLY A 34 -9.02 13.21 7.00
N THR A 35 -9.93 12.40 6.43
CA THR A 35 -9.91 10.94 6.52
C THR A 35 -9.47 10.34 5.19
N VAL A 36 -8.56 9.37 5.24
CA VAL A 36 -8.17 8.56 4.08
C VAL A 36 -8.52 7.11 4.33
N TYR A 37 -9.14 6.48 3.34
CA TYR A 37 -9.52 5.08 3.37
C TYR A 37 -8.50 4.26 2.59
N ILE A 38 -7.94 3.22 3.21
CA ILE A 38 -7.01 2.29 2.56
C ILE A 38 -7.77 1.01 2.25
N LEU A 39 -7.96 0.74 0.97
CA LEU A 39 -8.65 -0.45 0.50
C LEU A 39 -7.65 -1.54 0.15
N GLY A 40 -7.56 -2.53 1.04
CA GLY A 40 -6.85 -3.77 0.84
C GLY A 40 -7.69 -4.80 0.07
N GLY A 41 -7.10 -5.98 -0.12
CA GLY A 41 -7.74 -7.05 -0.86
C GLY A 41 -8.55 -8.03 -0.01
N GLY A 42 -8.48 -7.95 1.32
CA GLY A 42 -9.02 -9.00 2.20
C GLY A 42 -10.55 -9.11 2.22
N PRO A 43 -11.09 -10.31 2.50
CA PRO A 43 -12.48 -10.68 2.27
C PRO A 43 -13.49 -10.01 3.22
N SER A 44 -13.06 -9.25 4.25
CA SER A 44 -14.04 -8.48 5.03
C SER A 44 -14.72 -7.39 4.20
N PHE A 45 -14.10 -6.93 3.12
CA PHE A 45 -14.69 -5.97 2.21
C PHE A 45 -15.42 -6.70 1.08
N ASP A 46 -16.74 -6.52 1.01
CA ASP A 46 -17.56 -6.93 -0.13
C ASP A 46 -17.83 -5.72 -1.05
N PRO A 47 -17.29 -5.68 -2.28
CA PRO A 47 -17.55 -4.59 -3.22
C PRO A 47 -19.04 -4.40 -3.53
N ALA A 48 -19.83 -5.47 -3.60
CA ALA A 48 -21.25 -5.37 -3.93
C ALA A 48 -22.06 -4.66 -2.85
N GLN A 49 -21.59 -4.69 -1.60
CA GLN A 49 -22.26 -4.09 -0.46
C GLN A 49 -21.67 -2.72 -0.10
N HIS A 50 -20.35 -2.56 -0.22
CA HIS A 50 -19.65 -1.42 0.39
C HIS A 50 -19.10 -0.42 -0.61
N ALA A 51 -18.85 -0.80 -1.87
CA ALA A 51 -18.05 0.03 -2.77
C ALA A 51 -18.72 1.37 -3.08
N GLU A 52 -20.05 1.41 -3.26
CA GLU A 52 -20.76 2.68 -3.53
C GLU A 52 -20.61 3.69 -2.39
N ALA A 53 -20.53 3.22 -1.14
CA ALA A 53 -20.33 4.10 0.01
C ALA A 53 -18.94 4.74 0.04
N LEU A 54 -17.99 4.31 -0.81
CA LEU A 54 -16.69 4.95 -0.97
C LEU A 54 -16.72 6.20 -1.86
N ARG A 55 -17.78 6.40 -2.64
CA ARG A 55 -17.86 7.50 -3.60
C ARG A 55 -17.65 8.86 -2.93
N GLY A 56 -16.73 9.64 -3.48
CA GLY A 56 -16.41 11.00 -2.99
C GLY A 56 -15.58 11.04 -1.70
N LYS A 57 -15.12 9.89 -1.18
CA LYS A 57 -14.11 9.81 -0.12
C LYS A 57 -12.73 9.67 -0.76
N MET A 58 -11.66 10.06 -0.06
CA MET A 58 -10.29 9.78 -0.54
C MET A 58 -9.94 8.33 -0.27
N VAL A 59 -9.77 7.54 -1.34
CA VAL A 59 -9.50 6.11 -1.26
C VAL A 59 -8.19 5.75 -1.95
N ILE A 60 -7.29 5.15 -1.18
CA ILE A 60 -6.08 4.51 -1.69
C ILE A 60 -6.34 3.01 -1.79
N GLY A 61 -6.56 2.53 -3.01
CA GLY A 61 -6.66 1.12 -3.34
C GLY A 61 -5.29 0.47 -3.50
N CYS A 62 -5.15 -0.71 -2.92
CA CYS A 62 -3.94 -1.52 -3.05
C CYS A 62 -4.13 -2.56 -4.15
N ASN A 63 -3.14 -2.66 -5.05
CA ASN A 63 -3.14 -3.65 -6.12
C ASN A 63 -4.50 -3.67 -6.87
N GLU A 64 -5.19 -4.81 -6.97
CA GLU A 64 -6.39 -4.99 -7.79
C GLU A 64 -7.59 -4.12 -7.40
N ALA A 65 -7.54 -3.41 -6.27
CA ALA A 65 -8.58 -2.45 -5.86
C ALA A 65 -8.89 -1.40 -6.94
N PHE A 66 -7.92 -1.02 -7.79
CA PHE A 66 -8.13 -0.06 -8.89
C PHE A 66 -9.24 -0.49 -9.86
N LYS A 67 -9.54 -1.80 -9.94
CA LYS A 67 -10.57 -2.36 -10.83
C LYS A 67 -11.98 -1.94 -10.44
N LEU A 68 -12.18 -1.40 -9.23
CA LEU A 68 -13.46 -0.81 -8.81
C LEU A 68 -13.75 0.54 -9.48
N GLY A 69 -12.79 1.11 -10.22
CA GLY A 69 -12.95 2.38 -10.92
C GLY A 69 -12.42 3.57 -10.15
N ALA A 70 -11.96 4.58 -10.88
CA ALA A 70 -11.37 5.80 -10.32
C ALA A 70 -12.40 6.69 -9.58
N GLU A 71 -13.69 6.43 -9.79
CA GLU A 71 -14.79 7.10 -9.11
C GLU A 71 -15.05 6.58 -7.68
N LEU A 72 -14.47 5.43 -7.34
CA LEU A 72 -14.52 4.83 -6.00
C LEU A 72 -13.12 4.69 -5.37
N VAL A 73 -12.08 4.64 -6.19
CA VAL A 73 -10.68 4.50 -5.79
C VAL A 73 -9.88 5.60 -6.44
N ASP A 74 -9.59 6.69 -5.73
CA ASP A 74 -8.85 7.84 -6.30
C ASP A 74 -7.39 7.52 -6.63
N TRP A 75 -6.83 6.55 -5.90
CA TRP A 75 -5.41 6.26 -5.93
C TRP A 75 -5.11 4.76 -5.91
N CYS A 76 -4.33 4.26 -6.86
CA CYS A 76 -3.78 2.91 -6.87
C CYS A 76 -2.33 2.91 -6.37
N HIS A 77 -2.03 2.10 -5.36
CA HIS A 77 -0.65 1.84 -4.91
C HIS A 77 -0.29 0.35 -5.02
N PHE A 78 0.89 0.07 -5.57
CA PHE A 78 1.43 -1.28 -5.67
C PHE A 78 2.95 -1.31 -5.48
N THR A 79 3.47 -2.41 -4.93
CA THR A 79 4.92 -2.61 -4.76
C THR A 79 5.49 -3.82 -5.50
N ASP A 80 4.63 -4.68 -6.04
CA ASP A 80 4.99 -5.94 -6.70
C ASP A 80 5.21 -5.72 -8.22
N LEU A 81 6.40 -6.08 -8.71
CA LEU A 81 6.72 -5.99 -10.14
C LEU A 81 5.96 -7.01 -10.98
N GLN A 82 5.75 -8.21 -10.45
CA GLN A 82 5.01 -9.25 -11.16
C GLN A 82 3.55 -8.84 -11.33
N TRP A 83 2.95 -8.27 -10.27
CA TRP A 83 1.62 -7.68 -10.34
C TRP A 83 1.55 -6.58 -11.42
N TRP A 84 2.56 -5.70 -11.49
CA TRP A 84 2.64 -4.69 -12.55
C TRP A 84 2.64 -5.31 -13.95
N ILE A 85 3.46 -6.34 -14.17
CA ILE A 85 3.54 -7.02 -15.47
C ILE A 85 2.17 -7.59 -15.88
N GLU A 86 1.41 -8.12 -14.92
CA GLU A 86 0.10 -8.74 -15.14
C GLU A 86 -1.02 -7.73 -15.39
N HIS A 87 -0.98 -6.56 -14.73
CA HIS A 87 -2.10 -5.62 -14.69
C HIS A 87 -1.87 -4.28 -15.39
N GLN A 88 -0.65 -3.98 -15.87
CA GLN A 88 -0.33 -2.69 -16.51
C GLN A 88 -1.28 -2.33 -17.66
N SER A 89 -1.73 -3.30 -18.45
CA SER A 89 -2.67 -3.06 -19.57
C SER A 89 -4.06 -2.67 -19.09
N GLU A 90 -4.53 -3.23 -17.97
CA GLU A 90 -5.82 -2.84 -17.37
C GLU A 90 -5.73 -1.45 -16.71
N LEU A 91 -4.58 -1.14 -16.11
CA LEU A 91 -4.30 0.17 -15.52
C LEU A 91 -4.27 1.32 -16.54
N GLU A 92 -4.11 1.05 -17.85
CA GLU A 92 -4.08 2.12 -18.85
C GLU A 92 -5.38 2.94 -18.92
N ALA A 93 -6.51 2.30 -18.60
CA ALA A 93 -7.82 2.94 -18.56
C ALA A 93 -8.12 3.62 -17.21
N TYR A 94 -7.29 3.38 -16.19
CA TYR A 94 -7.48 3.95 -14.86
C TYR A 94 -7.03 5.41 -14.83
N THR A 95 -7.96 6.30 -14.47
CA THR A 95 -7.74 7.76 -14.50
C THR A 95 -7.30 8.33 -13.16
N GLY A 96 -7.29 7.52 -12.10
CA GLY A 96 -6.81 7.90 -10.78
C GLY A 96 -5.28 8.00 -10.70
N THR A 97 -4.78 8.43 -9.54
CA THR A 97 -3.33 8.51 -9.31
C THR A 97 -2.75 7.12 -9.14
N VAL A 98 -1.65 6.80 -9.83
CA VAL A 98 -0.98 5.51 -9.70
C VAL A 98 0.43 5.70 -9.17
N THR A 99 0.79 4.97 -8.12
CA THR A 99 2.12 5.06 -7.50
C THR A 99 2.76 3.72 -7.21
N THR A 100 4.09 3.73 -7.20
CA THR A 100 4.88 2.56 -6.82
C THR A 100 6.25 2.97 -6.25
N CYS A 101 6.89 2.08 -5.51
CA CYS A 101 8.32 2.15 -5.18
C CYS A 101 9.19 1.29 -6.12
N GLN A 102 8.59 0.62 -7.11
CA GLN A 102 9.29 -0.31 -7.99
C GLN A 102 10.03 0.44 -9.10
N LYS A 103 11.35 0.59 -8.94
CA LYS A 103 12.21 1.35 -9.87
C LYS A 103 12.32 0.76 -11.28
N LEU A 104 11.91 -0.50 -11.45
CA LEU A 104 11.86 -1.17 -12.76
C LEU A 104 10.59 -0.83 -13.55
N VAL A 105 9.61 -0.15 -12.94
CA VAL A 105 8.47 0.42 -13.67
C VAL A 105 8.95 1.70 -14.35
N THR A 106 8.98 1.67 -15.68
CA THR A 106 9.45 2.79 -16.52
C THR A 106 8.31 3.62 -17.10
N ASP A 107 7.05 3.25 -16.86
CA ASP A 107 5.89 4.04 -17.29
C ASP A 107 5.89 5.41 -16.60
N GLU A 108 5.99 6.48 -17.39
CA GLU A 108 6.05 7.85 -16.89
C GLU A 108 4.71 8.36 -16.35
N ARG A 109 3.59 7.71 -16.69
CA ARG A 109 2.26 8.03 -16.15
C ARG A 109 2.21 7.74 -14.64
N ILE A 110 2.96 6.73 -14.20
CA ILE A 110 3.03 6.28 -12.81
C ILE A 110 3.99 7.15 -12.02
N LYS A 111 3.59 7.56 -10.81
CA LYS A 111 4.46 8.34 -9.93
C LYS A 111 5.37 7.41 -9.14
N LEU A 112 6.67 7.56 -9.34
CA LEU A 112 7.66 6.80 -8.59
C LEU A 112 7.91 7.46 -7.22
N LEU A 113 7.73 6.70 -6.17
CA LEU A 113 8.11 7.05 -4.80
C LEU A 113 9.43 6.37 -4.42
N GLY A 114 10.20 7.01 -3.54
CA GLY A 114 11.38 6.41 -2.94
C GLY A 114 11.01 5.48 -1.80
N GLY A 115 11.33 4.20 -1.91
CA GLY A 115 11.12 3.28 -0.81
C GLY A 115 12.20 3.33 0.26
N MET A 116 11.82 3.38 1.52
CA MET A 116 12.64 2.98 2.67
C MET A 116 12.18 1.62 3.22
N GLY A 117 12.94 1.05 4.16
CA GLY A 117 12.70 -0.31 4.68
C GLY A 117 11.32 -0.49 5.31
N SER A 118 11.25 -0.34 6.63
CA SER A 118 10.03 -0.51 7.43
C SER A 118 9.75 0.72 8.26
N GLY A 119 8.50 0.89 8.68
CA GLY A 119 8.04 2.03 9.45
C GLY A 119 7.34 3.08 8.58
N VAL A 120 7.29 4.31 9.10
CA VAL A 120 6.68 5.47 8.44
C VAL A 120 7.74 6.55 8.22
N GLU A 121 7.83 7.07 6.99
CA GLU A 121 8.57 8.28 6.67
C GLU A 121 7.66 9.48 6.91
N PHE A 122 8.08 10.44 7.73
CA PHE A 122 7.25 11.60 8.09
C PHE A 122 7.69 12.89 7.38
N GLU A 123 8.95 12.97 6.95
CA GLU A 123 9.56 14.25 6.56
C GLU A 123 9.61 14.41 5.03
N ASP A 124 10.11 13.40 4.31
CA ASP A 124 10.28 13.45 2.86
C ASP A 124 9.08 12.83 2.14
N SER A 125 8.14 13.67 1.70
CA SER A 125 6.93 13.23 0.98
C SER A 125 7.18 12.57 -0.38
N SER A 126 8.43 12.51 -0.85
CA SER A 126 8.80 11.71 -2.01
C SER A 126 9.12 10.27 -1.66
N ARG A 127 9.03 9.89 -0.38
CA ARG A 127 9.42 8.58 0.13
C ARG A 127 8.34 7.97 1.02
N ILE A 128 8.34 6.64 1.11
CA ILE A 128 7.47 5.88 2.01
C ILE A 128 8.21 4.66 2.57
N GLY A 129 7.77 4.16 3.72
CA GLY A 129 8.09 2.81 4.18
C GLY A 129 7.48 1.77 3.26
N ILE A 130 8.31 0.93 2.62
CA ILE A 130 7.83 -0.13 1.72
C ILE A 130 7.05 -1.18 2.53
N ASN A 131 7.47 -1.45 3.78
CA ASN A 131 6.80 -2.34 4.73
C ASN A 131 6.50 -3.76 4.22
N ARG A 132 7.09 -4.13 3.07
CA ARG A 132 6.84 -5.36 2.31
C ARG A 132 5.34 -5.65 2.10
N ASN A 133 4.51 -4.62 2.05
CA ASN A 133 3.06 -4.74 1.89
C ASN A 133 2.51 -3.43 1.32
N SER A 134 1.84 -3.48 0.17
CA SER A 134 1.27 -2.29 -0.49
C SER A 134 0.32 -1.51 0.44
N GLY A 135 -0.49 -2.20 1.25
CA GLY A 135 -1.40 -1.58 2.22
C GLY A 135 -0.69 -0.77 3.29
N LEU A 136 0.40 -1.30 3.85
CA LEU A 136 1.21 -0.58 4.83
C LEU A 136 1.98 0.59 4.21
N GLY A 137 2.42 0.47 2.95
CA GLY A 137 2.97 1.59 2.19
C GLY A 137 1.92 2.68 1.93
N ALA A 138 0.70 2.29 1.59
CA ALA A 138 -0.43 3.20 1.39
C ALA A 138 -0.81 3.98 2.66
N MET A 139 -0.65 3.38 3.84
CA MET A 139 -0.80 4.13 5.11
C MET A 139 0.19 5.29 5.19
N ASN A 140 1.44 5.11 4.77
CA ASN A 140 2.41 6.21 4.74
C ASN A 140 2.05 7.27 3.69
N ILE A 141 1.44 6.88 2.57
CA ILE A 141 0.90 7.84 1.59
C ILE A 141 -0.19 8.68 2.24
N ALA A 142 -1.10 8.08 3.02
CA ALA A 142 -2.13 8.82 3.75
C ALA A 142 -1.56 9.83 4.75
N VAL A 143 -0.48 9.48 5.46
CA VAL A 143 0.27 10.41 6.32
C VAL A 143 0.74 11.63 5.52
N HIS A 144 1.37 11.41 4.36
CA HIS A 144 1.83 12.51 3.51
C HIS A 144 0.72 13.30 2.82
N LEU A 145 -0.46 12.70 2.60
CA LEU A 145 -1.66 13.42 2.16
C LEU A 145 -2.19 14.38 3.24
N GLY A 146 -1.71 14.28 4.49
CA GLY A 146 -2.13 15.12 5.61
C GLY A 146 -3.30 14.55 6.42
N ALA A 147 -3.58 13.24 6.28
CA ALA A 147 -4.68 12.59 6.98
C ALA A 147 -4.44 12.60 8.50
N VAL A 148 -5.48 12.95 9.26
CA VAL A 148 -5.52 12.79 10.73
C VAL A 148 -6.31 11.54 11.13
N ARG A 149 -6.96 10.89 10.16
CA ARG A 149 -7.65 9.62 10.33
C ARG A 149 -7.40 8.70 9.14
N ILE A 150 -7.03 7.45 9.43
CA ILE A 150 -6.83 6.38 8.46
C ILE A 150 -7.79 5.24 8.77
N VAL A 151 -8.60 4.86 7.78
CA VAL A 151 -9.54 3.74 7.88
C VAL A 151 -9.05 2.59 7.01
N LEU A 152 -8.80 1.43 7.61
CA LEU A 152 -8.35 0.24 6.89
C LEU A 152 -9.55 -0.63 6.52
N LEU A 153 -9.67 -1.00 5.25
CA LEU A 153 -10.73 -1.86 4.70
C LEU A 153 -10.10 -3.11 4.08
N GLY A 154 -10.51 -4.31 4.49
CA GLY A 154 -9.94 -5.56 3.94
C GLY A 154 -8.52 -5.87 4.45
N PHE A 155 -8.22 -5.50 5.70
CA PHE A 155 -6.96 -5.76 6.40
C PHE A 155 -7.10 -6.93 7.38
N ASP A 156 -7.63 -8.05 6.89
CA ASP A 156 -7.97 -9.24 7.68
C ASP A 156 -6.75 -9.93 8.32
N MET A 157 -5.67 -10.10 7.55
CA MET A 157 -4.46 -10.81 8.01
C MET A 157 -4.77 -12.22 8.59
N CYS A 158 -5.89 -12.83 8.20
CA CYS A 158 -6.31 -14.15 8.60
C CYS A 158 -6.59 -15.00 7.35
N GLY A 159 -6.19 -16.27 7.40
CA GLY A 159 -6.42 -17.22 6.31
C GLY A 159 -7.60 -18.15 6.56
N GLN A 160 -8.58 -17.73 7.37
CA GLN A 160 -9.62 -18.64 7.90
C GLN A 160 -10.79 -18.88 6.93
N SER A 161 -10.89 -18.11 5.84
CA SER A 161 -11.85 -18.34 4.75
C SER A 161 -11.18 -18.99 3.54
N ASP A 162 -11.96 -19.72 2.75
CA ASP A 162 -11.52 -20.30 1.47
C ASP A 162 -11.11 -19.23 0.45
N ALA A 163 -11.62 -17.99 0.61
CA ALA A 163 -11.24 -16.82 -0.15
C ALA A 163 -10.33 -15.89 0.68
N HIS A 164 -9.14 -15.57 0.19
CA HIS A 164 -8.19 -14.64 0.82
C HIS A 164 -8.28 -13.21 0.31
N HIS A 165 -8.97 -13.06 -0.81
CA HIS A 165 -9.23 -11.78 -1.42
C HIS A 165 -10.72 -11.71 -1.80
N TRP A 166 -11.30 -10.52 -1.84
CA TRP A 166 -12.65 -10.30 -2.37
C TRP A 166 -12.72 -10.40 -3.90
N TYR A 167 -11.59 -10.61 -4.55
CA TYR A 167 -11.43 -10.88 -5.98
C TYR A 167 -10.71 -12.21 -6.21
N GLU A 168 -10.90 -12.79 -7.40
CA GLU A 168 -10.15 -13.99 -7.80
C GLU A 168 -8.68 -13.65 -8.02
N ARG A 169 -7.79 -14.42 -7.38
CA ARG A 169 -6.35 -14.31 -7.56
C ARG A 169 -5.69 -15.67 -7.38
N GLU A 170 -4.72 -15.96 -8.23
CA GLU A 170 -3.86 -17.13 -8.02
C GLU A 170 -2.96 -16.89 -6.80
N GLU A 171 -3.15 -17.71 -5.76
CA GLU A 171 -2.39 -17.61 -4.52
C GLU A 171 -0.96 -18.12 -4.71
N ARG A 172 0.03 -17.31 -4.30
CA ARG A 172 1.45 -17.62 -4.45
C ARG A 172 2.15 -17.72 -3.08
N GLY A 173 2.81 -18.85 -2.83
CA GLY A 173 3.66 -19.04 -1.64
C GLY A 173 2.92 -19.47 -0.37
N SER A 174 3.67 -19.50 0.75
CA SER A 174 3.13 -19.90 2.07
C SER A 174 2.42 -18.73 2.76
N LYS A 175 1.11 -18.89 2.96
CA LYS A 175 0.21 -17.87 3.52
C LYS A 175 0.58 -17.49 4.97
N ASP A 176 0.90 -18.47 5.80
CA ASP A 176 1.28 -18.23 7.21
C ASP A 176 2.59 -17.45 7.35
N GLY A 177 3.58 -17.73 6.49
CA GLY A 177 4.84 -16.99 6.44
C GLY A 177 4.61 -15.53 6.05
N THR A 178 3.80 -15.32 5.01
CA THR A 178 3.42 -13.98 4.53
C THR A 178 2.67 -13.17 5.59
N TYR A 179 1.63 -13.74 6.22
CA TYR A 179 0.89 -13.03 7.27
C TYR A 179 1.75 -12.73 8.49
N ARG A 180 2.63 -13.65 8.92
CA ARG A 180 3.56 -13.39 10.02
C ARG A 180 4.49 -12.22 9.70
N MET A 181 4.98 -12.17 8.47
CA MET A 181 5.84 -11.11 7.98
C MET A 181 5.09 -9.77 7.91
N HIS A 182 3.89 -9.73 7.35
CA HIS A 182 3.06 -8.53 7.32
C HIS A 182 2.71 -8.02 8.72
N ARG A 183 2.36 -8.90 9.67
CA ARG A 183 2.10 -8.51 11.07
C ARG A 183 3.31 -7.85 11.72
N LYS A 184 4.53 -8.33 11.44
CA LYS A 184 5.76 -7.71 11.94
C LYS A 184 5.93 -6.29 11.41
N TYR A 185 5.72 -6.06 10.12
CA TYR A 185 5.84 -4.71 9.55
C TYR A 185 4.70 -3.80 9.97
N ALA A 186 3.49 -4.34 10.12
CA ALA A 186 2.35 -3.59 10.64
C ALA A 186 2.58 -3.15 12.09
N LEU A 187 3.27 -3.96 12.91
CA LEU A 187 3.71 -3.55 14.24
C LEU A 187 4.66 -2.33 14.16
N SER A 188 5.64 -2.33 13.26
CA SER A 188 6.54 -1.17 13.09
C SER A 188 5.81 0.08 12.64
N VAL A 189 4.84 -0.04 11.73
CA VAL A 189 4.00 1.10 11.32
C VAL A 189 3.17 1.61 12.48
N TRP A 190 2.57 0.73 13.27
CA TRP A 190 1.81 1.11 14.46
C TRP A 190 2.69 1.83 15.49
N GLU A 191 3.87 1.27 15.83
CA GLU A 191 4.81 1.88 16.79
C GLU A 191 5.20 3.31 16.36
N ASP A 192 5.49 3.53 15.07
CA ASP A 192 5.84 4.84 14.54
C ASP A 192 4.67 5.83 14.59
N LEU A 193 3.45 5.39 14.24
CA LEU A 193 2.25 6.24 14.27
C LEU A 193 1.84 6.61 15.70
N GLU A 194 1.93 5.67 16.64
CA GLU A 194 1.67 5.95 18.06
C GLU A 194 2.70 6.93 18.64
N ALA A 195 3.97 6.77 18.29
CA ALA A 195 5.03 7.67 18.73
C ALA A 195 4.91 9.07 18.14
N HIS A 196 4.45 9.18 16.87
CA HIS A 196 4.17 10.45 16.22
C HIS A 196 2.94 11.15 16.83
N GLY A 197 1.87 10.40 17.09
CA GLY A 197 0.59 10.92 17.57
C GLY A 197 -0.19 11.72 16.51
N GLY A 198 -1.40 12.15 16.85
CA GLY A 198 -2.21 13.03 15.98
C GLY A 198 -2.86 12.36 14.77
N ILE A 199 -2.66 11.04 14.58
CA ILE A 199 -3.25 10.26 13.50
C ILE A 199 -4.02 9.08 14.10
N GLU A 200 -5.34 9.11 13.97
CA GLU A 200 -6.21 8.00 14.35
C GLU A 200 -6.16 6.90 13.28
N VAL A 201 -6.00 5.65 13.69
CA VAL A 201 -6.12 4.51 12.77
C VAL A 201 -7.17 3.54 13.29
N VAL A 202 -8.13 3.20 12.45
CA VAL A 202 -9.14 2.17 12.74
C VAL A 202 -9.14 1.09 11.67
N ASN A 203 -9.34 -0.16 12.09
CA ASN A 203 -9.41 -1.31 11.20
C ASN A 203 -10.86 -1.81 11.06
N ALA A 204 -11.50 -1.50 9.94
CA ALA A 204 -12.85 -1.95 9.63
C ALA A 204 -12.87 -3.37 9.03
N SER A 205 -12.03 -4.25 9.58
CA SER A 205 -12.02 -5.69 9.36
C SER A 205 -12.22 -6.35 10.73
N PRO A 206 -13.47 -6.60 11.17
CA PRO A 206 -13.78 -7.05 12.53
C PRO A 206 -13.04 -8.33 12.96
N ASN A 207 -12.77 -9.21 12.00
CA ASN A 207 -12.10 -10.49 12.23
C ASN A 207 -10.57 -10.43 12.04
N SER A 208 -10.00 -9.22 11.95
CA SER A 208 -8.57 -9.06 11.69
C SER A 208 -7.70 -9.63 12.80
N THR A 209 -6.59 -10.28 12.44
CA THR A 209 -5.61 -10.75 13.45
C THR A 209 -4.64 -9.66 13.91
N LEU A 210 -4.73 -8.44 13.39
CA LEU A 210 -3.94 -7.31 13.87
C LEU A 210 -4.47 -6.85 15.23
N PRO A 211 -3.68 -6.91 16.32
CA PRO A 211 -4.19 -6.67 17.66
C PRO A 211 -4.18 -5.19 18.09
N PHE A 212 -3.43 -4.34 17.38
CA PHE A 212 -3.06 -3.01 17.87
C PHE A 212 -3.98 -1.88 17.41
N TRP A 213 -4.56 -1.94 16.20
CA TRP A 213 -5.55 -0.95 15.78
C TRP A 213 -6.95 -1.31 16.29
N PRO A 214 -7.71 -0.35 16.85
CA PRO A 214 -9.12 -0.54 17.17
C PRO A 214 -9.89 -1.11 15.99
N LYS A 215 -10.75 -2.10 16.26
CA LYS A 215 -11.59 -2.75 15.25
C LYS A 215 -12.99 -2.17 15.25
N THR A 216 -13.58 -2.07 14.09
CA THR A 216 -14.92 -1.51 13.82
C THR A 216 -15.54 -2.27 12.64
N THR A 217 -16.82 -2.02 12.33
CA THR A 217 -17.44 -2.55 11.11
C THR A 217 -17.27 -1.58 9.94
N ILE A 218 -17.49 -2.06 8.71
CA ILE A 218 -17.40 -1.21 7.51
C ILE A 218 -18.53 -0.17 7.51
N GLU A 219 -19.73 -0.56 7.94
CA GLU A 219 -20.91 0.30 8.04
C GLU A 219 -20.64 1.48 8.98
N GLU A 220 -20.03 1.24 10.14
CA GLU A 220 -19.72 2.29 11.12
C GLU A 220 -18.80 3.41 10.57
N VAL A 221 -17.89 3.07 9.64
CA VAL A 221 -16.90 4.02 9.09
C VAL A 221 -17.30 4.61 7.73
N LEU A 222 -18.25 3.98 7.04
CA LEU A 222 -18.73 4.45 5.73
C LEU A 222 -20.04 5.26 5.81
N GLY A 223 -20.88 5.02 6.82
CA GLY A 223 -22.15 5.73 7.06
C GLY A 223 -23.36 4.96 6.55
#